data_AF-A0A0F9QF81-F1
#
_entry.id   AF-A0A0F9QF81-F1
#
_cell.length_a   1.000
_cell.length_b   1.000
_cell.length_c   1.000
_cell.angle_alpha   90.00
_cell.angle_beta   90.00
_cell.angle_gamma   90.00
#
_symmetry.space_group_name_H-M   'P 1'
#
loop_
_entity.id
_entity.type
_entity.pdbx_description
1 polymer ?
#
loop_
_entity_poly.entity_id
_entity_poly.type
_entity_poly.pdbx_seq_one_letter_code
_entity_poly.pdbx_strand_id
1 'polypeptide(L)'
;MAKKKKKKSLVQEIDIKQKLENVKVLVNTNRPKEAVAYIYLIYDDLIRTKFNKPRLIHQTIREYAITCVKELEKNLKPESVYPFIKKIEDIIYGGIEPTKKELNFTIDLFSNLYNDITGKEAIKLTL
;
A
#
# COMPACT_ATOMS: atom_id res chain seq x y z
N MET A 1 -9.36 3.92 44.01
CA MET A 1 -9.49 2.99 42.86
C MET A 1 -9.25 3.74 41.56
N ALA A 2 -8.08 3.58 40.94
CA ALA A 2 -7.71 4.28 39.72
C ALA A 2 -8.48 3.70 38.51
N LYS A 3 -9.36 4.52 37.91
CA LYS A 3 -10.06 4.19 36.66
C LYS A 3 -9.01 4.01 35.54
N LYS A 4 -8.68 2.75 35.22
CA LYS A 4 -7.96 2.40 33.99
C LYS A 4 -8.76 2.94 32.80
N LYS A 5 -8.29 4.04 32.19
CA LYS A 5 -8.80 4.53 30.90
C LYS A 5 -8.63 3.40 29.89
N LYS A 6 -9.73 2.80 29.44
CA LYS A 6 -9.75 1.91 28.27
C LYS A 6 -9.11 2.69 27.12
N LYS A 7 -7.94 2.25 26.67
CA LYS A 7 -7.25 2.76 25.49
C LYS A 7 -8.19 2.47 24.31
N LYS A 8 -9.04 3.44 23.94
CA LYS A 8 -9.80 3.36 22.68
C LYS A 8 -8.75 3.13 21.60
N SER A 9 -8.80 1.96 20.97
CA SER A 9 -8.02 1.68 19.77
C SER A 9 -8.54 2.62 18.68
N LEU A 10 -8.04 3.84 18.67
CA LEU A 10 -8.18 4.78 17.57
C LEU A 10 -7.28 4.25 16.45
N VAL A 11 -7.69 3.14 15.84
CA VAL A 11 -7.22 2.80 14.50
C VAL A 11 -7.83 3.89 13.63
N GLN A 12 -7.10 4.98 13.42
CA GLN A 12 -7.51 6.00 12.47
C GLN A 12 -7.67 5.29 11.14
N GLU A 13 -8.90 5.28 10.64
CA GLU A 13 -9.20 4.69 9.35
C GLU A 13 -8.44 5.49 8.28
N ILE A 14 -7.70 4.80 7.43
CA ILE A 14 -6.92 5.45 6.38
C ILE A 14 -7.89 6.12 5.41
N ASP A 15 -7.75 7.44 5.24
CA ASP A 15 -8.46 8.17 4.19
C ASP A 15 -7.87 7.83 2.83
N ILE A 16 -8.36 6.72 2.29
CA ILE A 16 -7.91 6.18 1.02
C ILE A 16 -8.28 7.11 -0.14
N LYS A 17 -9.42 7.81 -0.05
CA LYS A 17 -9.88 8.72 -1.10
C LYS A 17 -8.92 9.88 -1.25
N GLN A 18 -8.56 10.54 -0.14
CA GLN A 18 -7.61 11.64 -0.17
C GLN A 18 -6.23 11.18 -0.65
N LYS A 19 -5.77 10.01 -0.22
CA LYS A 19 -4.48 9.46 -0.66
C LYS A 19 -4.46 9.19 -2.17
N LEU A 20 -5.54 8.69 -2.75
CA LEU A 20 -5.62 8.46 -4.20
C LEU A 20 -5.74 9.77 -5.00
N GLU A 21 -6.34 10.81 -4.43
CA GLU A 21 -6.34 12.14 -5.05
C GLU A 21 -4.91 12.69 -5.13
N ASN A 22 -4.07 12.47 -4.11
CA ASN A 22 -2.65 12.80 -4.18
C ASN A 22 -1.93 12.03 -5.30
N VAL A 23 -2.29 10.76 -5.54
CA VAL A 23 -1.76 9.97 -6.68
C VAL A 23 -2.12 10.64 -8.01
N LYS A 24 -3.38 11.06 -8.19
CA LYS A 24 -3.80 11.80 -9.41
C LYS A 24 -3.03 13.10 -9.59
N VAL A 25 -2.85 13.88 -8.52
CA VAL A 25 -2.08 15.13 -8.57
C VAL A 25 -0.63 14.86 -9.04
N LEU A 26 0.01 13.82 -8.51
CA LEU A 26 1.36 13.43 -8.94
C LEU A 26 1.40 13.05 -10.42
N VAL A 27 0.40 12.30 -10.92
CA VAL A 27 0.31 11.96 -12.35
C VAL A 27 0.10 13.22 -13.21
N ASN A 28 -0.85 14.08 -12.83
CA ASN A 28 -1.19 15.30 -13.57
C ASN A 28 -0.07 16.35 -13.58
N THR A 29 0.82 16.30 -12.58
CA THR A 29 2.01 17.17 -12.49
C THR A 29 3.27 16.53 -13.06
N ASN A 30 3.12 15.52 -13.91
CA ASN A 30 4.19 14.81 -14.60
C ASN A 30 5.22 14.16 -13.66
N ARG A 31 4.74 13.62 -12.52
CA ARG A 31 5.54 12.87 -11.52
C ARG A 31 5.03 11.43 -11.35
N PRO A 32 4.88 10.66 -12.45
CA PRO A 32 4.27 9.32 -12.40
C PRO A 32 5.09 8.30 -11.60
N LYS A 33 6.43 8.42 -11.58
CA LYS A 33 7.29 7.54 -10.76
C LYS A 33 7.03 7.75 -9.26
N GLU A 34 6.82 9.00 -8.86
CA GLU A 34 6.49 9.34 -7.48
C GLU A 34 5.07 8.90 -7.11
N ALA A 35 4.14 8.93 -8.05
CA ALA A 35 2.80 8.37 -7.86
C ALA A 35 2.87 6.88 -7.49
N VAL A 36 3.70 6.09 -8.17
CA VAL A 36 3.95 4.67 -7.84
C VAL A 36 4.59 4.50 -6.46
N ALA A 37 5.60 5.31 -6.14
CA ALA A 37 6.20 5.29 -4.81
C ALA A 37 5.19 5.64 -3.72
N TYR A 38 4.30 6.60 -3.98
CA TYR A 38 3.25 6.99 -3.05
C TYR A 38 2.25 5.86 -2.83
N ILE A 39 1.87 5.10 -3.86
CA ILE A 39 1.01 3.90 -3.71
C ILE A 39 1.63 2.89 -2.75
N TYR A 40 2.96 2.66 -2.82
CA TYR A 40 3.65 1.82 -1.83
C TYR A 40 3.56 2.39 -0.40
N LEU A 41 3.67 3.71 -0.22
CA LEU A 41 3.50 4.33 1.10
C LEU A 41 2.08 4.16 1.65
N ILE A 42 1.06 4.15 0.78
CA ILE A 42 -0.32 3.82 1.19
C ILE A 42 -0.38 2.37 1.71
N TYR A 43 0.25 1.42 1.00
CA TYR A 43 0.33 0.03 1.45
C TYR A 43 1.06 -0.10 2.79
N ASP A 44 2.22 0.54 2.97
CA ASP A 44 2.97 0.50 4.23
C ASP A 44 2.14 1.09 5.40
N ASP A 45 1.50 2.24 5.17
CA ASP A 45 0.57 2.82 6.14
C ASP A 45 -0.58 1.87 6.48
N LEU A 46 -1.13 1.16 5.49
CA LEU A 46 -2.21 0.19 5.67
C LEU A 46 -1.79 -0.97 6.55
N ILE A 47 -0.63 -1.58 6.29
CA ILE A 47 -0.12 -2.68 7.10
C ILE A 47 0.17 -2.20 8.53
N ARG A 48 0.84 -1.06 8.68
CA ARG A 48 1.11 -0.46 9.98
C ARG A 48 -0.17 -0.21 10.77
N THR A 49 -1.19 0.37 10.14
CA THR A 49 -2.42 0.79 10.81
C THR A 49 -3.33 -0.40 11.15
N LYS A 50 -3.47 -1.35 10.23
CA LYS A 50 -4.37 -2.51 10.38
C LYS A 50 -3.78 -3.59 11.29
N PHE A 51 -2.48 -3.85 11.16
CA PHE A 51 -1.82 -5.00 11.81
C PHE A 51 -0.78 -4.61 12.85
N ASN A 52 -0.50 -3.31 13.05
CA ASN A 52 0.56 -2.81 13.93
C ASN A 52 1.94 -3.41 13.61
N LYS A 53 2.22 -3.54 12.31
CA LYS A 53 3.48 -4.07 11.78
C LYS A 53 4.18 -2.99 10.94
N PRO A 54 4.92 -2.06 11.54
CA PRO A 54 5.67 -1.05 10.78
C PRO A 54 6.90 -1.67 10.09
N ARG A 55 7.29 -1.14 8.93
CA ARG A 55 8.57 -1.46 8.30
C ARG A 55 9.74 -0.96 9.13
N LEU A 56 10.78 -1.78 9.28
CA LEU A 56 12.03 -1.37 9.91
C LEU A 56 12.89 -0.55 8.94
N ILE A 57 13.67 0.40 9.48
CA ILE A 57 14.47 1.34 8.66
C ILE A 57 15.46 0.62 7.73
N HIS A 58 16.03 -0.50 8.18
CA HIS A 58 17.01 -1.27 7.42
C HIS A 58 16.37 -2.24 6.42
N GLN A 59 15.06 -2.45 6.46
CA GLN A 59 14.39 -3.39 5.55
C GLN A 59 14.15 -2.74 4.19
N THR A 60 14.48 -3.46 3.13
CA THR A 60 13.98 -3.16 1.79
C THR A 60 12.46 -3.37 1.72
N ILE A 61 11.82 -2.84 0.67
CA ILE A 61 10.38 -3.00 0.48
C ILE A 61 9.98 -4.48 0.26
N ARG A 62 10.85 -5.26 -0.36
CA ARG A 62 10.69 -6.71 -0.58
C ARG A 62 10.89 -7.51 0.69
N GLU A 63 11.94 -7.26 1.47
CA GLU A 63 12.14 -7.95 2.75
C GLU A 63 10.96 -7.71 3.69
N TYR A 64 10.51 -6.45 3.78
CA TYR A 64 9.32 -6.10 4.54
C TYR A 64 8.07 -6.86 4.07
N ALA A 65 7.84 -6.92 2.76
CA ALA A 65 6.70 -7.66 2.20
C ALA A 65 6.75 -9.16 2.52
N ILE A 66 7.94 -9.78 2.43
CA ILE A 66 8.14 -11.19 2.79
C ILE A 66 7.84 -11.41 4.28
N THR A 67 8.32 -10.52 5.16
CA THR A 67 8.00 -10.58 6.60
C THR A 67 6.50 -10.46 6.83
N CYS A 68 5.83 -9.50 6.20
CA CYS A 68 4.38 -9.32 6.32
C CYS A 68 3.60 -10.55 5.87
N VAL A 69 3.94 -11.14 4.72
CA VAL A 69 3.29 -12.36 4.22
C VAL A 69 3.48 -13.54 5.19
N LYS A 70 4.70 -13.74 5.70
CA LYS A 70 4.98 -14.83 6.66
C LYS A 70 4.24 -14.66 7.99
N GLU A 71 4.19 -13.44 8.52
CA GLU A 71 3.59 -13.20 9.84
C GLU A 71 2.07 -13.00 9.78
N LEU A 72 1.53 -12.61 8.64
CA LEU A 72 0.12 -12.29 8.42
C LEU A 72 -0.51 -13.18 7.34
N GLU A 73 -0.02 -14.39 7.13
CA GLU A 73 -0.40 -15.31 6.05
C GLU A 73 -1.93 -15.51 5.89
N LYS A 74 -2.66 -15.46 7.01
CA LYS A 74 -4.14 -15.55 7.02
C LYS A 74 -4.84 -14.35 6.34
N ASN A 75 -4.15 -13.21 6.23
CA ASN A 75 -4.67 -11.94 5.69
C ASN A 75 -3.91 -11.49 4.43
N LEU A 76 -2.67 -11.94 4.24
CA LEU A 76 -1.80 -11.52 3.15
C LEU A 76 -1.32 -12.74 2.37
N LYS A 77 -1.86 -12.90 1.17
CA LYS A 77 -1.49 -13.98 0.26
C LYS A 77 -0.23 -13.61 -0.54
N PRO A 78 0.78 -14.50 -0.63
CA PRO A 78 1.96 -14.29 -1.47
C PRO A 78 1.61 -13.87 -2.90
N GLU A 79 0.57 -14.49 -3.48
CA GLU A 79 0.13 -14.30 -4.87
C GLU A 79 -0.46 -12.91 -5.12
N SER A 80 -0.97 -12.24 -4.07
CA SER A 80 -1.44 -10.85 -4.17
C SER A 80 -0.29 -9.87 -3.89
N VAL A 81 0.53 -10.12 -2.86
CA VAL A 81 1.54 -9.16 -2.37
C VAL A 81 2.76 -9.09 -3.30
N TYR A 82 3.28 -10.23 -3.74
CA TYR A 82 4.55 -10.24 -4.47
C TYR A 82 4.47 -9.62 -5.87
N PRO A 83 3.40 -9.81 -6.67
CA PRO A 83 3.26 -9.09 -7.93
C PRO A 83 3.19 -7.57 -7.74
N PHE A 84 2.47 -7.09 -6.71
CA PHE A 84 2.42 -5.68 -6.37
C PHE A 84 3.81 -5.13 -6.04
N ILE A 85 4.53 -5.76 -5.11
CA ILE A 85 5.85 -5.28 -4.69
C ILE A 85 6.88 -5.35 -5.82
N LYS A 86 6.87 -6.44 -6.61
CA LYS A 86 7.70 -6.53 -7.81
C LYS A 86 7.40 -5.38 -8.77
N LYS A 87 6.12 -5.05 -8.97
CA LYS A 87 5.74 -3.95 -9.87
C LYS A 87 6.28 -2.61 -9.40
N ILE A 88 6.22 -2.36 -8.09
CA ILE A 88 6.84 -1.17 -7.48
C ILE A 88 8.35 -1.16 -7.74
N GLU A 89 9.05 -2.27 -7.50
CA GLU A 89 10.50 -2.35 -7.69
C GLU A 89 10.92 -2.16 -9.15
N ASP A 90 10.21 -2.77 -10.08
CA ASP A 90 10.50 -2.66 -11.51
C ASP A 90 10.42 -1.20 -12.00
N ILE A 91 9.50 -0.40 -11.44
CA ILE A 91 9.35 1.02 -11.78
C ILE A 91 10.33 1.91 -11.01
N ILE A 92 10.47 1.70 -9.69
CA ILE A 92 11.30 2.59 -8.86
C ILE A 92 12.79 2.35 -9.10
N TYR A 93 13.19 1.08 -9.20
CA TYR A 93 14.60 0.66 -9.27
C TYR A 93 14.95 -0.03 -10.60
N GLY A 94 13.99 -0.71 -11.24
CA GLY A 94 14.24 -1.55 -12.44
C GLY A 94 14.26 -0.81 -13.78
N GLY A 95 14.03 0.50 -13.80
CA GLY A 95 14.09 1.32 -15.01
C GLY A 95 12.86 1.22 -15.93
N ILE A 96 11.77 0.56 -15.50
CA ILE A 96 10.52 0.57 -16.25
C ILE A 96 9.90 1.97 -16.20
N GLU A 97 9.57 2.52 -17.37
CA GLU A 97 8.87 3.80 -17.43
C GLU A 97 7.45 3.69 -16.86
N PRO A 98 7.05 4.60 -15.95
CA PRO A 98 5.73 4.61 -15.34
C PRO A 98 4.67 5.19 -16.28
N THR A 99 4.41 4.50 -17.39
CA THR A 99 3.35 4.90 -18.34
C THR A 99 1.97 4.82 -17.68
N LYS A 100 0.96 5.43 -18.31
CA LYS A 100 -0.44 5.32 -17.86
C LYS A 100 -0.91 3.87 -17.67
N LYS A 101 -0.48 2.97 -18.55
CA LYS A 101 -0.75 1.53 -18.44
C LYS A 101 -0.15 0.94 -17.16
N GLU A 102 1.12 1.25 -16.89
CA GLU A 102 1.81 0.72 -15.71
C GLU A 102 1.26 1.29 -14.41
N LEU A 103 0.85 2.56 -14.40
CA LEU A 103 0.16 3.19 -13.28
C LEU A 103 -1.18 2.54 -13.00
N ASN A 104 -2.04 2.39 -14.02
CA ASN A 104 -3.34 1.74 -13.86
C ASN A 104 -3.18 0.30 -13.36
N PHE A 105 -2.24 -0.45 -13.92
CA PHE A 105 -1.96 -1.81 -13.46
C PHE A 105 -1.46 -1.85 -12.01
N THR A 106 -0.62 -0.89 -11.60
CA THR A 106 -0.15 -0.77 -10.21
C THR A 106 -1.32 -0.47 -9.27
N ILE A 107 -2.24 0.40 -9.68
CA ILE A 107 -3.46 0.70 -8.93
C ILE A 107 -4.33 -0.55 -8.81
N ASP A 108 -4.54 -1.30 -9.89
CA ASP A 108 -5.36 -2.52 -9.85
C ASP A 108 -4.80 -3.56 -8.87
N LEU A 109 -3.48 -3.79 -8.90
CA LEU A 109 -2.80 -4.66 -7.94
C LEU A 109 -3.00 -4.18 -6.50
N PHE A 110 -2.86 -2.87 -6.26
CA PHE A 110 -3.07 -2.29 -4.94
C PHE A 110 -4.54 -2.34 -4.50
N SER A 111 -5.50 -2.12 -5.40
CA SER A 111 -6.93 -2.16 -5.14
C SER A 111 -7.38 -3.55 -4.69
N ASN A 112 -6.86 -4.60 -5.34
CA ASN A 112 -7.10 -5.99 -4.95
C ASN A 112 -6.54 -6.26 -3.55
N LEU A 113 -5.29 -5.85 -3.28
CA LEU A 113 -4.68 -5.98 -1.95
C LEU A 113 -5.44 -5.21 -0.87
N TYR A 114 -5.89 -4.00 -1.17
CA TYR A 114 -6.66 -3.20 -0.23
C TYR A 114 -7.98 -3.89 0.12
N ASN A 115 -8.68 -4.45 -0.87
CA ASN A 115 -9.88 -5.25 -0.63
C ASN A 115 -9.57 -6.47 0.24
N ASP A 116 -8.55 -7.27 -0.12
CA ASP A 116 -8.14 -8.45 0.65
C ASP A 116 -7.86 -8.11 2.14
N ILE A 117 -7.20 -6.97 2.41
CA ILE A 117 -6.83 -6.54 3.77
C ILE A 117 -8.01 -5.92 4.53
N THR A 118 -8.90 -5.21 3.84
CA THR A 118 -9.94 -4.39 4.50
C THR A 118 -11.33 -5.00 4.46
N GLY A 119 -11.60 -5.95 3.55
CA GLY A 119 -12.94 -6.46 3.27
C GLY A 119 -13.87 -5.41 2.64
N LYS A 120 -13.31 -4.31 2.11
CA LYS A 120 -14.07 -3.22 1.48
C LYS A 120 -14.02 -3.34 -0.03
N GLU A 121 -15.00 -2.74 -0.71
CA GLU A 121 -15.04 -2.70 -2.17
C GLU A 121 -13.71 -2.23 -2.79
N ALA A 122 -13.39 -2.84 -3.94
CA ALA A 122 -12.20 -2.52 -4.70
C ALA A 122 -12.16 -1.03 -5.04
N ILE A 123 -11.00 -0.42 -4.82
CA ILE A 123 -10.75 0.97 -5.19
C ILE A 123 -10.80 1.08 -6.73
N LYS A 124 -11.64 1.96 -7.24
CA LYS A 124 -11.60 2.37 -8.66
C LYS A 124 -10.99 3.76 -8.76
N LEU A 125 -9.79 3.85 -9.31
CA LEU A 125 -9.19 5.12 -9.70
C LEU A 125 -9.06 5.15 -11.21
N THR A 126 -9.65 6.16 -11.84
CA THR A 126 -9.43 6.45 -13.26
C THR A 126 -8.42 7.58 -13.33
N LEU A 127 -7.20 7.26 -13.80
CA LEU A 127 -6.16 8.22 -14.19
C LEU A 127 -6.34 8.63 -15.66
#